data_AF-A0A6I2XHW8-F1
#
_entry.id   AF-A0A6I2XHW8-F1
#
_cell.length_a   1.000
_cell.length_b   1.000
_cell.length_c   1.000
_cell.angle_alpha   90.00
_cell.angle_beta   90.00
_cell.angle_gamma   90.00
#
_symmetry.space_group_name_H-M   'P 1'
#
loop_
_entity.id
_entity.type
_entity.pdbx_description
1 polymer ?
#
loop_
_entity_poly.entity_id
_entity_poly.type
_entity_poly.pdbx_seq_one_letter_code
_entity_poly.pdbx_strand_id
1 'polypeptide(L)'
;MRLGRVCSRGGCRRKAVMTLTYIYADSVAVVGPLATFAEPHAYDLCEFHAERLTVPNGWSVIRQEIDSSESGPSTDDLMAIADAVREVANTSSGDVERSQGPELGRRGHLRAVP
;
A
#
# COMPACT_ATOMS: atom_id res chain seq x y z
N MET A 1 -23.61 3.79 10.07
CA MET A 1 -22.29 3.14 10.11
C MET A 1 -21.21 4.21 10.20
N ARG A 2 -20.28 4.14 11.16
CA ARG A 2 -19.09 5.01 11.15
C ARG A 2 -18.04 4.35 10.26
N LEU A 3 -17.81 4.90 9.08
CA LEU A 3 -16.77 4.42 8.17
C LEU A 3 -15.41 4.99 8.62
N GLY A 4 -14.75 4.31 9.56
CA GLY A 4 -13.37 4.58 9.90
C GLY A 4 -13.07 4.67 11.40
N ARG A 5 -11.78 4.57 11.71
CA ARG A 5 -11.23 4.69 13.06
C ARG A 5 -11.51 6.09 13.62
N VAL A 6 -11.88 6.15 14.89
CA VAL A 6 -12.17 7.41 15.61
C VAL A 6 -11.03 7.74 16.54
N CYS A 7 -10.90 9.02 16.87
CA CYS A 7 -9.88 9.46 17.81
C CYS A 7 -10.02 8.77 19.19
N SER A 8 -8.91 8.26 19.73
CA SER A 8 -8.81 7.60 21.03
C SER A 8 -8.96 8.55 22.23
N ARG A 9 -8.91 9.88 22.01
CA ARG A 9 -9.12 10.87 23.08
C ARG A 9 -10.56 10.77 23.60
N GLY A 10 -10.71 10.60 24.92
CA GLY A 10 -12.03 10.53 25.58
C GLY A 10 -12.95 11.68 25.17
N GLY A 11 -14.18 11.35 24.75
CA GLY A 11 -15.18 12.32 24.29
C GLY A 11 -15.02 12.80 22.84
N CYS A 12 -13.87 12.55 22.19
CA CYS A 12 -13.67 12.90 20.80
C CYS A 12 -14.36 11.89 19.88
N ARG A 13 -15.12 12.38 18.88
CA ARG A 13 -15.76 11.55 17.85
C ARG A 13 -15.27 11.84 16.44
N ARG A 14 -14.23 12.68 16.31
CA ARG A 14 -13.63 13.02 15.01
C ARG A 14 -12.91 11.81 14.42
N LYS A 15 -12.85 11.78 13.09
CA LYS A 15 -12.10 10.77 12.33
C LYS A 15 -10.62 10.85 12.70
N ALA A 16 -10.00 9.70 12.90
CA ALA A 16 -8.56 9.63 13.07
C ALA A 16 -7.84 9.78 11.73
N VAL A 17 -6.72 10.48 11.74
CA VAL A 17 -5.84 10.68 10.57
C VAL A 17 -4.36 10.42 10.89
N MET A 18 -4.03 10.32 12.18
CA MET A 18 -2.68 10.05 12.67
C MET A 18 -2.71 8.92 13.70
N THR A 19 -1.59 8.24 13.86
CA THR A 19 -1.36 7.23 14.90
C THR A 19 -0.19 7.67 15.78
N LEU A 20 -0.36 7.55 17.09
CA LEU A 20 0.61 7.85 18.14
C LEU A 20 1.08 6.54 18.77
N THR A 21 2.40 6.36 18.84
CA THR A 21 3.06 5.23 19.51
C THR A 21 4.05 5.76 20.54
N TYR A 22 4.06 5.17 21.73
CA TYR A 22 5.03 5.47 22.78
C TYR A 22 6.11 4.39 22.84
N ILE A 23 7.37 4.80 22.71
CA ILE A 23 8.55 3.97 22.88
C ILE A 23 9.14 4.32 24.25
N TYR A 24 8.67 3.62 25.28
CA TYR A 24 9.01 3.92 26.67
C TYR A 24 10.50 3.78 26.98
N ALA A 25 11.17 2.78 26.39
CA ALA A 25 12.60 2.53 26.62
C ALA A 25 13.46 3.75 26.26
N ASP A 26 13.05 4.49 25.22
CA ASP A 26 13.78 5.65 24.71
C ASP A 26 13.17 6.98 25.16
N SER A 27 12.06 6.94 25.91
CA SER A 27 11.25 8.13 26.23
C SER A 27 10.85 8.93 24.98
N VAL A 28 10.39 8.23 23.94
CA VAL A 28 9.99 8.84 22.66
C VAL A 28 8.51 8.62 22.38
N ALA A 29 7.84 9.65 21.88
CA ALA A 29 6.52 9.54 21.26
C ALA A 29 6.64 9.76 19.75
N VAL A 30 6.16 8.82 18.96
CA VAL A 30 6.13 8.93 17.50
C VAL A 30 4.69 9.20 17.07
N VAL A 31 4.49 10.29 16.34
CA VAL A 31 3.22 10.63 15.70
C VAL A 31 3.43 10.54 14.19
N GLY A 32 2.73 9.61 13.56
CA GLY A 32 2.79 9.41 12.12
C GLY A 32 1.41 9.28 11.49
N PRO A 33 1.35 9.04 10.17
CA PRO A 33 0.11 8.81 9.44
C PRO A 33 -0.73 7.70 10.09
N LEU A 34 -2.05 7.74 9.89
CA LEU A 34 -2.94 6.69 10.40
C LEU A 34 -2.46 5.32 9.93
N ALA A 35 -2.15 4.43 10.87
CA ALA A 35 -1.69 3.10 10.56
C ALA A 35 -2.73 2.35 9.69
N THR A 36 -2.24 1.58 8.73
CA THR A 36 -3.07 0.79 7.81
C THR A 36 -4.02 -0.14 8.56
N PHE A 37 -3.55 -0.69 9.68
CA PHE A 37 -4.32 -1.56 10.57
C PHE A 37 -4.36 -1.01 11.99
N ALA A 38 -5.37 -1.44 12.75
CA ALA A 38 -5.47 -1.09 14.16
C ALA A 38 -4.45 -1.88 14.97
N GLU A 39 -3.53 -1.17 15.63
CA GLU A 39 -2.50 -1.78 16.46
C GLU A 39 -2.89 -1.72 17.95
N PRO A 40 -2.69 -2.80 18.73
CA PRO A 40 -3.08 -2.85 20.14
C PRO A 40 -2.38 -1.84 21.06
N HIS A 41 -1.19 -1.35 20.66
CA HIS A 41 -0.33 -0.48 21.47
C HIS A 41 -0.20 0.93 20.90
N ALA A 42 -1.07 1.28 19.95
CA ALA A 42 -1.06 2.58 19.31
C ALA A 42 -2.40 3.32 19.55
N TYR A 43 -2.34 4.65 19.50
CA TYR A 43 -3.48 5.52 19.72
C TYR A 43 -3.79 6.31 18.46
N ASP A 44 -5.05 6.32 18.06
CA ASP A 44 -5.48 7.05 16.89
C ASP A 44 -5.89 8.47 17.25
N LEU A 45 -5.33 9.44 16.56
CA LEU A 45 -5.60 10.85 16.82
C LEU A 45 -6.21 11.49 15.59
N CYS A 46 -7.23 12.33 15.82
CA CYS A 46 -7.63 13.30 14.82
C CYS A 46 -6.55 14.40 14.73
N GLU A 47 -6.49 15.09 13.60
CA GLU A 47 -5.52 16.16 13.29
C GLU A 47 -5.30 17.11 14.48
N PHE A 48 -6.35 17.75 14.97
CA PHE A 48 -6.28 18.66 16.11
C PHE A 48 -5.65 18.07 17.38
N HIS A 49 -5.90 16.79 17.68
CA HIS A 49 -5.33 16.15 18.88
C HIS A 49 -3.90 15.68 18.64
N ALA A 50 -3.55 15.33 17.40
CA ALA A 50 -2.18 15.06 17.02
C ALA A 50 -1.32 16.33 17.13
N GLU A 51 -1.81 17.47 16.64
CA GLU A 51 -1.12 18.77 16.72
C GLU A 51 -0.90 19.23 18.17
N ARG A 52 -1.96 19.16 19.00
CA ARG A 52 -1.93 19.62 20.40
C ARG A 52 -1.39 18.59 21.38
N LEU A 53 -0.92 17.44 20.90
CA LEU A 53 -0.34 16.41 21.74
C LEU A 53 0.89 16.98 22.47
N THR A 54 0.91 16.80 23.78
CA THR A 54 2.05 17.07 24.66
C THR A 54 2.50 15.76 25.27
N VAL A 55 3.82 15.62 25.47
CA VAL A 55 4.44 14.44 26.07
C VAL A 55 4.97 14.75 27.46
N PRO A 56 5.26 13.74 28.30
CA PRO A 56 5.86 13.96 29.60
C PRO A 56 7.21 14.70 29.52
N ASN A 57 7.61 15.37 30.62
CA ASN A 57 8.89 16.06 30.67
C ASN A 57 10.06 15.10 30.41
N GLY A 58 11.01 15.53 29.60
CA GLY A 58 12.18 14.72 29.21
C GLY A 58 11.91 13.74 28.06
N TRP A 59 10.69 13.68 27.53
CA TRP A 59 10.39 12.88 26.34
C TRP A 59 10.64 13.64 25.04
N SER A 60 11.04 12.92 23.99
CA SER A 60 11.16 13.45 22.63
C SER A 60 9.89 13.15 21.83
N VAL A 61 9.54 14.04 20.89
CA VAL A 61 8.43 13.84 19.95
C VAL A 61 8.97 13.81 18.53
N ILE A 62 8.71 12.71 17.83
CA ILE A 62 9.00 12.58 16.40
C ILE A 62 7.68 12.68 15.65
N ARG A 63 7.60 13.64 14.73
CA ARG A 63 6.42 13.84 13.86
C ARG A 63 6.82 13.51 12.44
N GLN A 64 6.18 12.51 11.85
CA GLN A 64 6.33 12.24 10.42
C GLN A 64 5.32 13.10 9.67
N GLU A 65 5.83 14.11 8.96
CA GLU A 65 5.02 14.91 8.05
C GLU A 65 4.70 14.07 6.81
N ILE A 66 3.43 14.07 6.41
CA ILE A 66 3.05 13.58 5.10
C ILE A 66 3.44 14.70 4.16
N ASP A 67 4.49 14.50 3.38
CA ASP A 67 4.76 15.41 2.28
C ASP A 67 3.62 15.25 1.26
N SER A 68 2.60 16.10 1.39
CA SER A 68 1.47 16.13 0.47
C SER A 68 1.85 16.73 -0.89
N SER A 69 3.11 17.13 -1.07
CA SER A 69 3.65 17.65 -2.32
C SER A 69 4.11 16.58 -3.31
N GLU A 70 4.05 15.28 -2.95
CA GLU A 70 4.11 14.19 -3.96
C GLU A 70 2.82 14.20 -4.79
N SER A 71 2.75 15.16 -5.69
CA SER A 71 1.89 15.11 -6.86
C SER A 71 2.30 13.83 -7.58
N GLY A 72 1.42 12.83 -7.59
CA GLY A 72 1.67 11.57 -8.29
C GLY A 72 2.01 11.81 -9.78
N PRO A 73 2.32 10.73 -10.52
CA PRO A 73 2.66 10.83 -11.94
C PRO A 73 1.66 11.72 -12.68
N SER A 74 2.17 12.60 -13.53
CA SER A 74 1.30 13.48 -14.32
C SER A 74 0.44 12.63 -15.25
N THR A 75 -0.65 13.22 -15.77
CA THR A 75 -1.47 12.51 -16.76
C THR A 75 -0.68 12.11 -18.02
N ASP A 76 0.39 12.85 -18.33
CA ASP A 76 1.29 12.57 -19.46
C ASP A 76 2.14 11.33 -19.18
N ASP A 77 2.71 11.24 -17.97
CA ASP A 77 3.46 10.06 -17.53
C ASP A 77 2.59 8.79 -17.58
N LEU A 78 1.32 8.90 -17.17
CA LEU A 78 0.36 7.80 -17.23
C LEU A 78 0.05 7.38 -18.67
N MET A 79 -0.03 8.34 -19.61
CA MET A 79 -0.22 8.04 -21.03
C MET A 79 1.03 7.41 -21.65
N ALA A 80 2.21 7.94 -21.36
CA ALA A 80 3.48 7.40 -21.85
C ALA A 80 3.68 5.93 -21.43
N ILE A 81 3.36 5.60 -20.17
CA ILE A 81 3.41 4.22 -19.68
C ILE A 81 2.38 3.34 -20.40
N ALA A 82 1.15 3.83 -20.60
CA ALA A 82 0.10 3.08 -21.29
C ALA A 82 0.48 2.73 -22.73
N ASP A 83 1.13 3.66 -23.45
CA ASP A 83 1.59 3.45 -24.81
C ASP A 83 2.77 2.49 -24.88
N ALA A 84 3.74 2.61 -23.97
CA ALA A 84 4.86 1.67 -23.88
C ALA A 84 4.38 0.22 -23.65
N VAL A 85 3.35 0.01 -22.80
CA VAL A 85 2.76 -1.33 -22.58
C VAL A 85 2.09 -1.88 -23.83
N ARG A 86 1.39 -1.03 -24.62
CA ARG A 86 0.76 -1.44 -25.89
C ARG A 86 1.79 -1.89 -26.93
N GLU A 87 2.93 -1.20 -27.02
CA GLU A 87 4.00 -1.55 -27.95
C GLU A 87 4.57 -2.95 -27.67
N VAL A 88 4.83 -3.25 -26.39
CA VAL A 88 5.29 -4.59 -25.97
C VAL A 88 4.23 -5.66 -26.26
N ALA A 89 2.96 -5.38 -25.97
CA ALA A 89 1.85 -6.32 -26.22
C ALA A 89 1.69 -6.64 -27.73
N ASN A 90 1.84 -5.63 -28.59
CA ASN A 90 1.78 -5.80 -30.04
C ASN A 90 2.98 -6.59 -30.58
N THR A 91 4.17 -6.37 -30.03
CA THR A 91 5.39 -7.11 -30.41
C THR A 91 5.30 -8.59 -30.01
N SER A 92 4.68 -8.88 -28.87
CA SER A 92 4.49 -10.25 -28.35
C SER A 92 3.44 -11.05 -29.13
N SER A 93 2.46 -10.37 -29.74
CA SER A 93 1.40 -11.01 -30.52
C SER A 93 1.87 -11.45 -31.92
N GLY A 94 3.01 -10.92 -32.39
CA GLY A 94 3.61 -11.28 -33.68
C GLY A 94 4.31 -12.65 -33.71
N ASP A 95 4.53 -13.28 -32.56
CA ASP A 95 5.30 -14.54 -32.45
C ASP A 95 4.42 -15.79 -32.23
N VAL A 96 3.09 -15.64 -32.25
CA VAL A 96 2.15 -16.77 -32.07
C VAL A 96 1.66 -17.37 -33.40
N GLU A 97 2.00 -16.77 -34.55
CA GLU A 97 1.56 -17.25 -35.87
C GLU A 97 2.66 -17.96 -36.65
N ARG A 98 3.35 -18.95 -36.07
CA ARG A 98 4.03 -20.01 -36.86
C ARG A 98 4.47 -21.23 -36.06
N SER A 99 3.50 -22.02 -35.62
CA SER A 99 3.74 -23.45 -35.38
C SER A 99 2.51 -24.26 -35.73
N GLN A 100 2.26 -24.39 -37.05
CA GLN A 100 1.63 -25.59 -37.59
C GLN A 100 2.56 -26.75 -37.24
N GLY A 101 2.24 -27.49 -36.18
CA GLY A 101 3.00 -28.66 -35.77
C GLY A 101 3.03 -29.69 -36.91
N PRO A 102 4.16 -30.38 -37.14
CA PRO A 102 4.24 -31.38 -38.19
C PRO A 102 3.30 -32.54 -37.84
N GLU A 103 2.45 -32.87 -38.81
CA GLU A 103 1.55 -34.01 -38.83
C GLU A 103 2.36 -35.32 -38.85
N LEU A 104 2.86 -35.73 -37.67
CA LEU A 104 3.53 -37.02 -37.50
C LEU A 104 2.49 -38.13 -37.36
N GLY A 105 2.08 -38.63 -38.53
CA GLY A 105 1.97 -40.05 -38.82
C GLY A 105 1.40 -40.96 -37.72
N ARG A 106 0.17 -41.40 -37.94
CA ARG A 106 -0.38 -42.68 -37.45
C ARG A 106 0.71 -43.76 -37.37
N ARG A 107 0.96 -44.33 -36.17
CA ARG A 107 1.28 -45.75 -35.93
C ARG A 107 1.54 -46.07 -34.46
N GLY A 108 0.66 -46.88 -33.87
CA GLY A 108 1.08 -48.06 -33.12
C GLY A 108 0.99 -48.04 -31.58
N HIS A 109 0.02 -48.82 -31.08
CA HIS A 109 0.04 -49.73 -29.92
C HIS A 109 0.56 -49.27 -28.55
N LEU A 110 -0.38 -48.93 -27.66
CA LEU A 110 -0.16 -48.97 -26.21
C LEU A 110 -0.36 -50.42 -25.72
N ARG A 111 0.71 -51.02 -25.18
CA ARG A 111 0.61 -52.16 -24.25
C ARG A 111 0.58 -51.61 -22.83
N ALA A 112 -0.43 -52.02 -22.06
CA ALA A 112 -0.43 -51.86 -20.61
C ALA A 112 0.50 -52.89 -19.95
N VAL A 113 1.14 -52.49 -18.86
CA VAL A 113 2.03 -53.29 -18.00
C VAL A 113 1.44 -53.23 -16.57
N PRO A 114 1.40 -54.35 -15.80
CA PRO A 114 0.52 -54.55 -14.64
C PRO A 114 0.83 -53.69 -13.41
#